data_AF-A0A957J7M5-F1
#
_entry.id   AF-A0A957J7M5-F1
#
_cell.length_a   1.000
_cell.length_b   1.000
_cell.length_c   1.000
_cell.angle_alpha   90.00
_cell.angle_beta   90.00
_cell.angle_gamma   90.00
#
_symmetry.space_group_name_H-M   'P 1'
#
loop_
_entity.id
_entity.type
_entity.pdbx_description
1 polymer ?
#
loop_
_entity_poly.entity_id
_entity_poly.type
_entity_poly.pdbx_seq_one_letter_code
_entity_poly.pdbx_strand_id
1 'polypeptide(L)'
;MTNFVEQSLYHDPSASGASASGGPSNRKKRAKRRRRHTSPDTPTYANVLKQFVACGQCSTLIVGYRLLHGVAALEQAIANQQDGWMTLVWDKQTRLLLTQSYDVLVEGDSVYFDFCCPECQRRFSYRENPDGTPAETFLVDLKL
;
A
#
# COMPACT_ATOMS: atom_id res chain seq x y z
N MET A 1 -31.92 35.76 -28.81
CA MET A 1 -31.42 36.52 -29.99
C MET A 1 -30.12 35.88 -30.42
N THR A 2 -30.00 35.57 -31.73
CA THR A 2 -28.85 35.05 -32.52
C THR A 2 -28.25 33.71 -32.05
N ASN A 3 -28.50 32.52 -32.66
CA ASN A 3 -28.31 32.00 -34.04
C ASN A 3 -26.89 32.14 -34.61
N PHE A 4 -26.24 30.98 -34.90
CA PHE A 4 -25.39 30.59 -36.07
C PHE A 4 -24.66 29.26 -35.68
N VAL A 5 -24.88 28.04 -36.22
CA VAL A 5 -24.82 27.52 -37.62
C VAL A 5 -23.37 27.64 -38.15
N GLU A 6 -22.60 26.63 -38.62
CA GLU A 6 -22.77 25.60 -39.67
C GLU A 6 -21.51 24.66 -39.64
N GLN A 7 -21.62 23.33 -39.73
CA GLN A 7 -21.28 22.44 -40.87
C GLN A 7 -19.85 22.50 -41.50
N SER A 8 -19.18 21.34 -41.58
CA SER A 8 -18.91 20.60 -42.85
C SER A 8 -18.21 19.26 -42.52
N LEU A 9 -18.69 18.05 -42.83
CA LEU A 9 -18.99 17.38 -44.10
C LEU A 9 -17.76 16.92 -44.93
N TYR A 10 -17.70 15.58 -45.11
CA TYR A 10 -17.01 14.75 -46.13
C TYR A 10 -15.47 14.58 -46.02
N HIS A 11 -14.80 13.47 -46.38
CA HIS A 11 -15.09 12.29 -47.24
C HIS A 11 -14.28 11.06 -46.77
N ASP A 12 -14.88 9.88 -46.88
CA ASP A 12 -14.22 8.57 -47.05
C ASP A 12 -13.70 8.42 -48.49
N PRO A 13 -12.60 7.68 -48.76
CA PRO A 13 -12.83 6.37 -49.38
C PRO A 13 -11.79 5.26 -49.05
N SER A 14 -12.31 4.06 -48.80
CA SER A 14 -12.02 2.77 -49.47
C SER A 14 -10.63 2.54 -50.09
N ALA A 15 -9.93 1.48 -49.64
CA ALA A 15 -9.39 0.45 -50.54
C ALA A 15 -8.98 -0.83 -49.80
N SER A 16 -9.54 -1.93 -50.28
CA SER A 16 -9.28 -3.33 -49.95
C SER A 16 -7.93 -3.82 -50.50
N GLY A 17 -7.30 -4.77 -49.82
CA GLY A 17 -6.13 -5.49 -50.35
C GLY A 17 -5.91 -6.80 -49.60
N ALA A 18 -6.39 -7.90 -50.17
CA ALA A 18 -6.21 -9.26 -49.68
C ALA A 18 -4.88 -9.87 -50.16
N SER A 19 -4.47 -10.91 -49.43
CA SER A 19 -3.83 -12.15 -49.90
C SER A 19 -2.40 -12.42 -49.44
N ALA A 20 -2.29 -13.65 -48.94
CA ALA A 20 -1.18 -14.28 -48.28
C ALA A 20 -0.10 -14.77 -49.24
N SER A 21 1.11 -14.94 -48.71
CA SER A 21 1.98 -16.06 -49.09
C SER A 21 2.91 -16.40 -47.92
N GLY A 22 2.91 -17.69 -47.58
CA GLY A 22 3.74 -18.25 -46.52
C GLY A 22 5.20 -18.45 -46.95
N GLY A 23 6.08 -18.36 -45.97
CA GLY A 23 7.50 -18.73 -46.06
C GLY A 23 8.02 -19.14 -44.67
N PRO A 24 9.03 -20.02 -44.59
CA PRO A 24 9.07 -21.10 -43.61
C PRO A 24 9.75 -20.78 -42.27
N SER A 25 9.27 -21.47 -41.23
CA SER A 25 10.02 -22.07 -40.13
C SER A 25 11.25 -21.32 -39.61
N ASN A 26 11.04 -20.44 -38.63
CA ASN A 26 12.09 -20.06 -37.68
C ASN A 26 11.76 -20.65 -36.31
N ARG A 27 12.02 -21.96 -36.21
CA ARG A 27 12.09 -22.75 -34.98
C ARG A 27 13.32 -22.31 -34.17
N LYS A 28 13.39 -21.04 -33.78
CA LYS A 28 14.44 -20.50 -32.92
C LYS A 28 13.85 -20.18 -31.56
N LYS A 29 13.98 -21.18 -30.68
CA LYS A 29 14.24 -21.02 -29.25
C LYS A 29 13.48 -19.83 -28.64
N ARG A 30 12.16 -20.00 -28.50
CA ARG A 30 11.40 -19.30 -27.47
C ARG A 30 11.88 -19.86 -26.13
N ALA A 31 13.07 -19.42 -25.73
CA ALA A 31 13.63 -19.64 -24.43
C ALA A 31 12.57 -19.16 -23.47
N LYS A 32 11.91 -20.14 -22.87
CA LYS A 32 11.02 -20.02 -21.73
C LYS A 32 11.75 -19.09 -20.78
N ARG A 33 11.43 -17.79 -20.84
CA ARG A 33 11.78 -16.78 -19.85
C ARG A 33 11.15 -17.37 -18.61
N ARG A 34 11.94 -18.18 -17.90
CA ARG A 34 11.68 -18.60 -16.54
C ARG A 34 11.45 -17.26 -15.86
N ARG A 35 10.18 -16.91 -15.66
CA ARG A 35 9.79 -15.88 -14.73
C ARG A 35 10.52 -16.34 -13.48
N ARG A 36 11.63 -15.67 -13.18
CA ARG A 36 12.27 -15.79 -11.88
C ARG A 36 11.10 -15.47 -10.97
N HIS A 37 10.60 -16.50 -10.29
CA HIS A 37 9.93 -16.27 -9.03
C HIS A 37 10.99 -15.59 -8.20
N THR A 38 10.97 -14.25 -8.24
CA THR A 38 11.55 -13.45 -7.18
C THR A 38 11.01 -14.09 -5.91
N SER A 39 11.91 -14.57 -5.06
CA SER A 39 11.54 -14.96 -3.70
C SER A 39 10.60 -13.91 -3.14
N PRO A 40 9.60 -14.28 -2.31
CA PRO A 40 8.80 -13.28 -1.61
C PRO A 40 9.79 -12.33 -0.93
N ASP A 41 9.88 -11.11 -1.46
CA ASP A 41 10.89 -10.15 -1.08
C ASP A 41 10.60 -9.81 0.38
N THR A 42 11.45 -10.30 1.29
CA THR A 42 11.35 -9.91 2.69
C THR A 42 11.36 -8.38 2.71
N PRO A 43 10.33 -7.73 3.29
CA PRO A 43 10.21 -6.29 3.20
C PRO A 43 11.41 -5.64 3.89
N THR A 44 12.25 -5.00 3.10
CA THR A 44 13.37 -4.22 3.64
C THR A 44 12.85 -2.94 4.27
N TYR A 45 13.56 -2.44 5.28
CA TYR A 45 13.25 -1.16 5.92
C TYR A 45 13.00 -0.03 4.92
N ALA A 46 13.89 0.10 3.92
CA ALA A 46 13.78 1.11 2.87
C ALA A 46 12.53 0.93 2.00
N ASN A 47 12.13 -0.31 1.71
CA ASN A 47 10.91 -0.57 0.92
C ASN A 47 9.66 -0.23 1.73
N VAL A 48 9.60 -0.61 3.00
CA VAL A 48 8.48 -0.24 3.88
C VAL A 48 8.34 1.26 3.96
N LEU A 49 9.42 2.00 4.27
CA LEU A 49 9.34 3.46 4.35
C LEU A 49 8.83 4.10 3.05
N LYS A 50 9.31 3.64 1.89
CA LYS A 50 8.82 4.15 0.59
C LYS A 50 7.31 3.99 0.42
N GLN A 51 6.73 2.89 0.91
CA GLN A 51 5.28 2.68 0.85
C GLN A 51 4.49 3.62 1.76
N PHE A 52 5.06 4.03 2.90
CA PHE A 52 4.42 4.98 3.82
C PHE A 52 4.56 6.43 3.32
N VAL A 53 5.69 6.78 2.71
CA VAL A 53 5.96 8.13 2.17
C VAL A 53 4.97 8.53 1.05
N ALA A 54 4.34 7.57 0.39
CA ALA A 54 3.31 7.85 -0.62
C ALA A 54 1.99 8.42 -0.04
N CYS A 55 1.83 8.46 1.29
CA CYS A 55 0.62 8.90 1.99
C CYS A 55 0.98 9.94 3.07
N GLY A 56 0.30 11.09 3.11
CA GLY A 56 0.63 12.18 4.03
C GLY A 56 0.40 11.79 5.49
N GLN A 57 -0.73 11.15 5.77
CA GLN A 57 -1.07 10.72 7.13
C GLN A 57 -0.22 9.53 7.59
N CYS A 58 -0.04 8.51 6.75
CA CYS A 58 0.78 7.34 7.09
C CYS A 58 2.27 7.70 7.23
N SER A 59 2.80 8.60 6.40
CA SER A 59 4.17 9.09 6.57
C SER A 59 4.33 9.85 7.89
N THR A 60 3.35 10.65 8.29
CA THR A 60 3.35 11.34 9.59
C THR A 60 3.39 10.33 10.75
N LEU A 61 2.53 9.30 10.69
CA LEU A 61 2.53 8.23 11.69
C LEU A 61 3.89 7.52 11.78
N ILE A 62 4.47 7.09 10.65
CA ILE A 62 5.70 6.29 10.70
C ILE A 62 6.91 7.11 11.15
N VAL A 63 6.97 8.38 10.76
CA VAL A 63 8.01 9.32 11.20
C VAL A 63 7.85 9.64 12.69
N GLY A 64 6.63 9.92 13.14
CA GLY A 64 6.35 10.15 14.56
C GLY A 64 6.69 8.93 15.42
N TYR A 65 6.35 7.74 14.97
CA TYR A 65 6.67 6.49 15.67
C TYR A 65 8.18 6.30 15.79
N ARG A 66 8.93 6.56 14.70
CA ARG A 66 10.39 6.53 14.70
C ARG A 66 11.01 7.53 15.67
N LEU A 67 10.40 8.70 15.87
CA LEU A 67 10.89 9.70 16.82
C LEU A 67 10.62 9.28 18.28
N LEU A 68 9.47 8.67 18.55
CA LEU A 68 9.07 8.24 19.89
C LEU A 68 9.82 6.98 20.35
N HIS A 69 9.91 5.97 19.49
CA HIS A 69 10.43 4.64 19.83
C HIS A 69 11.83 4.35 19.26
N GLY A 70 12.35 5.26 18.44
CA GLY A 70 13.65 5.12 17.79
C GLY A 70 13.62 4.28 16.51
N VAL A 71 14.73 4.34 15.78
CA VAL A 71 14.88 3.63 14.49
C VAL A 71 14.91 2.11 14.68
N ALA A 72 15.62 1.65 15.72
CA ALA A 72 15.78 0.23 16.01
C ALA A 72 14.43 -0.46 16.29
N ALA A 73 13.52 0.20 17.01
CA ALA A 73 12.19 -0.36 17.28
C ALA A 73 11.39 -0.57 15.99
N LEU A 74 11.45 0.40 15.06
CA LEU A 74 10.77 0.27 13.77
C LEU A 74 11.43 -0.80 12.87
N GLU A 75 12.76 -0.86 12.83
CA GLU A 75 13.48 -1.92 12.10
C GLU A 75 13.14 -3.31 12.64
N GLN A 76 13.08 -3.47 13.96
CA GLN A 76 12.68 -4.71 14.61
C GLN A 76 11.22 -5.08 14.30
N ALA A 77 10.31 -4.10 14.32
CA ALA A 77 8.91 -4.31 13.93
C ALA A 77 8.76 -4.80 12.48
N ILE A 78 9.55 -4.23 11.56
CA ILE A 78 9.58 -4.63 10.15
C ILE A 78 10.21 -6.02 9.99
N ALA A 79 11.31 -6.30 10.69
CA ALA A 79 11.97 -7.61 10.65
C ALA A 79 11.08 -8.75 11.18
N ASN A 80 10.24 -8.44 12.18
CA ASN A 80 9.31 -9.38 12.81
C ASN A 80 7.90 -9.36 12.20
N GLN A 81 7.71 -8.73 11.04
CA GLN A 81 6.40 -8.68 10.39
C GLN A 81 5.92 -10.08 9.99
N GLN A 82 4.62 -10.32 10.14
CA GLN A 82 3.97 -11.60 9.82
C GLN A 82 2.69 -11.34 9.03
N ASP A 83 2.47 -12.13 7.99
CA ASP A 83 1.26 -12.09 7.15
C ASP A 83 0.89 -10.69 6.62
N GLY A 84 1.90 -9.87 6.33
CA GLY A 84 1.71 -8.51 5.86
C GLY A 84 1.33 -7.52 6.97
N TRP A 85 1.48 -7.88 8.24
CA TRP A 85 1.29 -6.98 9.37
C TRP A 85 2.61 -6.73 10.08
N MET A 86 2.92 -5.47 10.36
CA MET A 86 3.97 -5.13 11.32
C MET A 86 3.35 -4.83 12.69
N THR A 87 4.08 -5.22 13.73
CA THR A 87 3.66 -5.03 15.11
C THR A 87 4.47 -3.90 15.73
N LEU A 88 3.75 -2.86 16.16
CA LEU A 88 4.28 -1.69 16.84
C LEU A 88 3.89 -1.73 18.33
N VAL A 89 4.58 -0.93 19.15
CA VAL A 89 4.27 -0.79 20.57
C VAL A 89 2.98 0.00 20.77
N TRP A 90 2.03 -0.55 21.54
CA TRP A 90 0.79 0.12 21.92
C TRP A 90 0.90 0.79 23.29
N ASP A 91 1.43 2.02 23.33
CA ASP A 91 1.51 2.81 24.56
C ASP A 91 0.69 4.12 24.47
N LYS A 92 0.77 4.95 25.51
CA LYS A 92 0.09 6.26 25.52
C LYS A 92 0.58 7.17 24.39
N GLN A 93 1.86 7.09 24.02
CA GLN A 93 2.46 7.97 23.01
C GLN A 93 2.03 7.55 21.60
N THR A 94 1.98 6.25 21.30
CA THR A 94 1.47 5.72 20.03
C THR A 94 -0.01 6.08 19.83
N ARG A 95 -0.83 6.01 20.89
CA ARG A 95 -2.24 6.44 20.83
C ARG A 95 -2.39 7.93 20.53
N LEU A 96 -1.63 8.77 21.25
CA LEU A 96 -1.62 10.21 21.00
C LEU A 96 -1.17 10.51 19.56
N LEU A 97 -0.16 9.80 19.06
CA LEU A 97 0.34 9.94 17.71
C LEU A 97 -0.74 9.57 16.67
N LEU A 98 -1.53 8.52 16.90
CA LEU A 98 -2.65 8.17 16.03
C LEU A 98 -3.71 9.26 16.00
N THR A 99 -4.09 9.78 17.17
CA THR A 99 -5.00 10.92 17.27
C THR A 99 -4.47 12.13 16.50
N GLN A 100 -3.19 12.46 16.63
CA GLN A 100 -2.58 13.57 15.91
C GLN A 100 -2.47 13.33 14.39
N SER A 101 -2.22 12.09 13.97
CA SER A 101 -2.01 11.76 12.56
C SER A 101 -3.31 11.65 11.75
N TYR A 102 -4.41 11.25 12.41
CA TYR A 102 -5.66 10.90 11.75
C TYR A 102 -6.89 11.62 12.30
N ASP A 103 -6.73 12.49 13.31
CA ASP A 103 -7.83 13.16 14.01
C ASP A 103 -8.87 12.16 14.57
N VAL A 104 -8.38 11.01 15.04
CA VAL A 104 -9.21 9.93 15.62
C VAL A 104 -9.08 9.92 17.14
N LEU A 105 -10.21 9.85 17.83
CA LEU A 105 -10.21 9.64 19.28
C LEU A 105 -9.91 8.17 19.57
N VAL A 106 -8.76 7.91 20.20
CA VAL A 106 -8.40 6.59 20.72
C VAL A 106 -8.57 6.64 22.24
N GLU A 107 -9.63 6.02 22.76
CA GLU A 107 -9.90 6.06 24.20
C GLU A 107 -8.86 5.23 24.98
N GLY A 108 -8.63 5.64 26.23
CA GLY A 108 -7.57 5.10 27.08
C GLY A 108 -7.76 3.62 27.45
N ASP A 109 -9.00 3.18 27.43
CA ASP A 109 -9.55 1.90 27.87
C ASP A 109 -10.21 1.12 26.72
N SER A 110 -9.97 1.54 25.47
CA SER A 110 -10.48 0.80 24.31
C SER A 110 -9.92 -0.62 24.29
N VAL A 111 -10.80 -1.60 24.44
CA VAL A 111 -10.53 -3.06 24.30
C VAL A 111 -10.21 -3.43 22.84
N TYR A 112 -10.67 -2.59 21.90
CA TYR A 112 -10.54 -2.80 20.47
C TYR A 112 -10.41 -1.46 19.76
N PHE A 113 -9.53 -1.41 18.75
CA PHE A 113 -9.44 -0.30 17.82
C PHE A 113 -9.17 -0.87 16.43
N ASP A 114 -9.91 -0.39 15.43
CA ASP A 114 -9.72 -0.76 14.02
C ASP A 114 -10.02 0.45 13.16
N PHE A 115 -9.06 0.81 12.33
CA PHE A 115 -9.10 2.05 11.56
C PHE A 115 -8.45 1.84 10.20
N CYS A 116 -8.99 2.51 9.19
CA CYS A 116 -8.43 2.53 7.84
C CYS A 116 -8.08 3.97 7.46
N CYS A 117 -6.85 4.21 7.03
CA CYS A 117 -6.44 5.54 6.56
C CYS A 117 -7.31 5.95 5.36
N PRO A 118 -7.95 7.14 5.38
CA PRO A 118 -8.82 7.59 4.30
C PRO A 118 -8.06 7.81 2.97
N GLU A 119 -6.79 8.18 3.01
CA GLU A 119 -5.98 8.45 1.81
C GLU A 119 -5.55 7.16 1.09
N CYS A 120 -4.87 6.27 1.82
CA CYS A 120 -4.23 5.10 1.21
C CYS A 120 -4.90 3.78 1.59
N GLN A 121 -5.97 3.79 2.38
CA GLN A 121 -6.73 2.61 2.82
C GLN A 121 -5.87 1.59 3.56
N ARG A 122 -4.79 2.01 4.23
CA ARG A 122 -3.95 1.15 5.08
C ARG A 122 -4.69 0.91 6.40
N ARG A 123 -4.74 -0.34 6.83
CA ARG A 123 -5.47 -0.75 8.02
C ARG A 123 -4.57 -0.77 9.26
N PHE A 124 -5.17 -0.41 10.38
CA PHE A 124 -4.57 -0.32 11.70
C PHE A 124 -5.47 -1.05 12.67
N SER A 125 -4.92 -1.91 13.51
CA SER A 125 -5.74 -2.66 14.45
C SER A 125 -5.03 -2.86 15.78
N TYR A 126 -5.81 -2.78 16.86
CA TYR A 126 -5.42 -3.13 18.20
C TYR A 126 -6.55 -3.96 18.81
N ARG A 127 -6.19 -4.99 19.57
CA ARG A 127 -7.15 -5.80 20.31
C ARG A 127 -6.52 -6.26 21.61
N GLU A 128 -7.23 -6.05 22.71
CA GLU A 128 -6.84 -6.55 24.03
C GLU A 128 -6.74 -8.09 24.05
N ASN A 129 -5.88 -8.62 24.92
CA ASN A 129 -5.77 -10.06 25.12
C ASN A 129 -7.06 -10.62 25.72
N PRO A 130 -7.39 -11.90 25.47
CA PRO A 130 -8.58 -12.54 26.02
C PRO A 130 -8.63 -12.53 27.57
N ASP A 131 -7.47 -12.43 28.20
CA ASP A 131 -7.33 -12.36 29.67
C ASP A 131 -7.65 -10.96 30.25
N GLY A 132 -8.06 -10.00 29.41
CA GLY A 132 -8.36 -8.62 29.82
C GLY A 132 -7.11 -7.82 30.21
N THR A 133 -5.94 -8.24 29.71
CA THR A 133 -4.71 -7.48 29.81
C THR A 133 -4.48 -6.70 28.53
N PRO A 134 -4.08 -5.41 28.61
CA PRO A 134 -3.83 -4.60 27.42
C PRO A 134 -2.82 -5.33 26.54
N ALA A 135 -3.13 -5.46 25.24
CA ALA A 135 -2.13 -5.94 24.32
C ALA A 135 -1.02 -4.88 24.26
N GLU A 136 0.23 -5.33 24.24
CA GLU A 136 1.35 -4.40 24.07
C GLU A 136 1.57 -4.08 22.58
N THR A 137 0.71 -4.61 21.71
CA THR A 137 0.94 -4.73 20.27
C THR A 137 -0.15 -4.05 19.47
N PHE A 138 0.28 -3.18 18.55
CA PHE A 138 -0.52 -2.47 17.57
C PHE A 138 -0.14 -2.93 16.17
N LEU A 139 -1.12 -3.43 15.41
CA LEU A 139 -0.92 -4.00 14.10
C LEU A 139 -1.12 -2.95 13.02
N VAL A 140 -0.18 -2.90 12.08
CA VAL A 140 -0.25 -2.03 10.91
C VAL A 140 -0.05 -2.84 9.65
N ASP A 141 -1.00 -2.72 8.71
CA ASP A 141 -0.95 -3.37 7.41
C ASP A 141 0.23 -2.84 6.59
N LEU A 142 1.12 -3.75 6.20
CA LEU A 142 2.13 -3.59 5.17
C LEU A 142 1.49 -4.07 3.86
N LYS A 143 1.05 -3.13 3.01
CA LYS A 143 0.56 -3.43 1.66
C LYS A 143 1.71 -3.95 0.77
N LEU A 144 2.14 -5.20 1.02
CA LEU A 144 3.23 -5.89 0.33
C LEU A 144 2.79 -6.40 -1.05
#